data_AF-A0A7C3TW30-F1
#
_entry.id   AF-A0A7C3TW30-F1
#
_cell.length_a   1.000
_cell.length_b   1.000
_cell.length_c   1.000
_cell.angle_alpha   90.00
_cell.angle_beta   90.00
_cell.angle_gamma   90.00
#
_symmetry.space_group_name_H-M   'P 1'
#
loop_
_entity.id
_entity.type
_entity.pdbx_description
1 polymer ?
#
loop_
_entity_poly.entity_id
_entity_poly.type
_entity_poly.pdbx_seq_one_letter_code
_entity_poly.pdbx_strand_id
1 'polypeptide(L)'
;METLIYPLHPENFKREVLEEERPVLVLCMPVDDRFPEQLKIVEGIAKSHNPGLKVGVIQEDFLEAFKNDYAVSGTPTFLLLIKGREKGRHLGLADPMELEALLEGRIEPFPSHSPASEKYQGEERAYDSAETGKGKPEYFI
;
A
#
# COMPACT_ATOMS: atom_id res chain seq x y z
N MET A 1 -14.76 -3.34 -9.41
CA MET A 1 -13.53 -2.87 -8.75
C MET A 1 -13.30 -3.79 -7.58
N GLU A 2 -12.12 -4.40 -7.48
CA GLU A 2 -11.79 -5.25 -6.33
C GLU A 2 -11.63 -4.35 -5.11
N THR A 3 -12.38 -4.64 -4.05
CA THR A 3 -12.23 -3.96 -2.76
C THR A 3 -10.96 -4.48 -2.10
N LEU A 4 -9.95 -3.62 -1.94
CA LEU A 4 -8.65 -3.97 -1.32
C LEU A 4 -8.68 -3.89 0.22
N ILE A 5 -9.76 -3.36 0.78
CA ILE A 5 -9.99 -3.23 2.22
C ILE A 5 -11.15 -4.13 2.64
N TYR A 6 -10.90 -4.99 3.61
CA TYR A 6 -11.89 -5.94 4.10
C TYR A 6 -12.45 -5.49 5.45
N PRO A 7 -13.77 -5.22 5.56
CA PRO A 7 -14.37 -4.98 6.86
C PRO A 7 -14.32 -6.27 7.68
N LEU A 8 -13.79 -6.19 8.88
CA LEU A 8 -13.62 -7.33 9.79
C LEU A 8 -14.71 -7.28 10.87
N HIS A 9 -15.48 -8.35 10.93
CA HIS A 9 -16.54 -8.61 11.89
C HIS A 9 -16.25 -9.94 12.62
N PRO A 10 -16.89 -10.21 13.76
CA PRO A 10 -16.70 -11.48 14.47
C PRO A 10 -16.95 -12.70 13.57
N GLU A 11 -17.95 -12.64 12.69
CA GLU A 11 -18.39 -13.76 11.84
C GLU A 11 -17.40 -14.10 10.73
N ASN A 12 -16.62 -13.11 10.27
CA ASN A 12 -15.66 -13.30 9.18
C ASN A 12 -14.20 -13.35 9.65
N PHE A 13 -13.91 -12.90 10.88
CA PHE A 13 -12.53 -12.75 11.38
C PHE A 13 -11.71 -14.03 11.23
N LYS A 14 -12.31 -15.18 11.54
CA LYS A 14 -11.66 -16.48 11.38
C LYS A 14 -11.18 -16.71 9.94
N ARG A 15 -12.07 -16.54 8.96
CA ARG A 15 -11.75 -16.74 7.54
C ARG A 15 -10.79 -15.67 7.03
N GLU A 16 -11.02 -14.42 7.40
CA GLU A 16 -10.32 -13.29 6.81
C GLU A 16 -8.92 -13.07 7.39
N VAL A 17 -8.66 -13.54 8.62
CA VAL A 17 -7.43 -13.27 9.38
C VAL A 17 -6.77 -14.53 9.93
N LEU A 18 -7.52 -15.41 10.60
CA LEU A 18 -6.92 -16.57 11.27
C LEU A 18 -6.51 -17.67 10.29
N GLU A 19 -7.32 -17.89 9.25
CA GLU A 19 -7.10 -18.88 8.19
C GLU A 19 -6.47 -18.28 6.92
N GLU A 20 -6.21 -16.97 6.91
CA GLU A 20 -5.56 -16.31 5.78
C GLU A 20 -4.06 -16.66 5.75
N GLU A 21 -3.60 -17.12 4.59
CA GLU A 21 -2.20 -17.48 4.38
C GLU A 21 -1.32 -16.24 4.17
N ARG A 22 -1.89 -15.18 3.61
CA ARG A 22 -1.19 -13.91 3.44
C ARG A 22 -1.07 -13.16 4.77
N PRO A 23 -0.01 -12.36 4.96
CA PRO A 23 0.01 -11.35 6.00
C PRO A 23 -1.22 -10.44 5.92
N VAL A 24 -1.78 -10.09 7.08
CA VAL A 24 -2.92 -9.20 7.21
C VAL A 24 -2.53 -7.99 8.04
N LEU A 25 -2.58 -6.80 7.44
CA LEU A 25 -2.49 -5.54 8.14
C LEU A 25 -3.89 -5.13 8.61
N VAL A 26 -4.07 -4.96 9.91
CA VAL A 26 -5.38 -4.64 10.51
C VAL A 26 -5.35 -3.23 11.09
N LEU A 27 -6.27 -2.37 10.66
CA LEU A 27 -6.55 -1.07 11.28
C LEU A 27 -7.64 -1.24 12.34
N CYS A 28 -7.31 -0.84 13.57
CA CYS A 28 -8.18 -0.80 14.73
C CYS A 28 -8.35 0.66 15.18
N MET A 29 -9.49 1.28 14.83
CA MET A 29 -9.77 2.69 15.08
C MET A 29 -11.28 2.96 15.10
N PRO A 30 -11.80 3.80 16.01
CA PRO A 30 -13.18 4.25 15.94
C PRO A 30 -13.43 5.14 14.71
N VAL A 31 -14.67 5.21 14.23
CA VAL A 31 -15.03 6.09 13.12
C VAL A 31 -15.17 7.54 13.61
N ASP A 32 -14.12 8.35 13.38
CA ASP A 32 -14.05 9.77 13.73
C ASP A 32 -13.50 10.64 12.56
N ASP A 33 -13.19 11.91 12.82
CA ASP A 33 -12.68 12.86 11.82
C ASP A 33 -11.31 12.44 11.22
N ARG A 34 -10.55 11.58 11.91
CA ARG A 34 -9.23 11.10 11.47
C ARG A 34 -9.32 9.78 10.71
N PHE A 35 -10.40 9.01 10.90
CA PHE A 35 -10.60 7.73 10.24
C PHE A 35 -10.46 7.78 8.69
N PRO A 36 -11.05 8.75 7.96
CA PRO A 36 -10.92 8.79 6.50
C PRO A 36 -9.49 9.01 6.00
N GLU A 37 -8.66 9.73 6.77
CA GLU A 37 -7.26 9.97 6.44
C GLU A 37 -6.46 8.67 6.61
N GLN A 38 -6.62 7.99 7.74
CA GLN A 38 -5.94 6.74 8.03
C GLN A 38 -6.39 5.60 7.08
N LEU A 39 -7.67 5.58 6.71
CA LEU A 39 -8.20 4.63 5.73
C LEU A 39 -7.52 4.76 4.36
N LYS A 40 -7.32 6.00 3.87
CA LYS A 40 -6.62 6.24 2.60
C LYS A 40 -5.17 5.77 2.63
N ILE A 41 -4.50 5.92 3.76
CA ILE A 41 -3.12 5.47 3.93
C ILE A 41 -3.05 3.94 3.83
N VAL A 42 -3.91 3.21 4.55
CA VAL A 42 -3.94 1.74 4.45
C VAL A 42 -4.41 1.23 3.09
N GLU A 43 -5.28 1.96 2.38
CA GLU A 43 -5.60 1.68 0.97
C GLU A 43 -4.39 1.82 0.05
N GLY A 44 -3.53 2.83 0.30
CA GLY A 44 -2.27 3.01 -0.41
C GLY A 44 -1.35 1.81 -0.21
N ILE A 45 -1.16 1.39 1.06
CA ILE A 45 -0.39 0.20 1.42
C ILE A 45 -0.97 -1.07 0.77
N ALA A 46 -2.29 -1.25 0.81
CA ALA A 46 -2.96 -2.38 0.19
C ALA A 46 -2.66 -2.46 -1.32
N LYS A 47 -2.64 -1.33 -2.02
CA LYS A 47 -2.32 -1.26 -3.45
C LYS A 47 -0.86 -1.59 -3.73
N SER A 48 0.07 -1.05 -2.95
CA SER A 48 1.51 -1.26 -3.13
C SER A 48 1.94 -2.70 -2.91
N HIS A 49 1.24 -3.42 -2.02
CA HIS A 49 1.57 -4.78 -1.62
C HIS A 49 0.59 -5.84 -2.12
N ASN A 50 -0.35 -5.48 -3.02
CA ASN A 50 -1.25 -6.45 -3.65
C ASN A 50 -0.47 -7.38 -4.61
N PRO A 51 -0.73 -8.69 -4.64
CA PRO A 51 -1.63 -9.49 -3.79
C PRO A 51 -0.98 -10.13 -2.56
N GLY A 52 0.25 -9.73 -2.21
CA GLY A 52 1.00 -10.27 -1.08
C GLY A 52 0.51 -9.88 0.31
N LEU A 53 -0.21 -8.76 0.43
CA LEU A 53 -0.76 -8.27 1.68
C LEU A 53 -2.27 -8.14 1.58
N LYS A 54 -2.96 -8.57 2.63
CA LYS A 54 -4.36 -8.24 2.85
C LYS A 54 -4.49 -7.12 3.87
N VAL A 55 -5.46 -6.24 3.68
CA VAL A 55 -5.73 -5.16 4.63
C VAL A 55 -7.15 -5.28 5.16
N GLY A 56 -7.27 -5.32 6.48
CA GLY A 56 -8.53 -5.41 7.20
C GLY A 56 -8.79 -4.18 8.06
N VAL A 57 -10.06 -3.82 8.22
CA VAL A 57 -10.49 -2.73 9.13
C VAL A 57 -11.51 -3.29 10.09
N ILE A 58 -11.21 -3.21 11.38
CA ILE A 58 -12.13 -3.63 12.45
C ILE A 58 -13.36 -2.72 12.44
N GLN A 59 -14.53 -3.34 12.45
CA GLN A 59 -15.80 -2.61 12.51
C GLN A 59 -16.12 -2.19 13.94
N GLU A 60 -16.88 -1.09 14.09
CA GLU A 60 -17.14 -0.43 15.37
C GLU A 60 -17.74 -1.38 16.42
N ASP A 61 -18.66 -2.26 16.00
CA ASP A 61 -19.31 -3.27 16.84
C ASP A 61 -18.35 -4.39 17.32
N PHE A 62 -17.25 -4.59 16.60
CA PHE A 62 -16.21 -5.56 16.92
C PHE A 62 -15.00 -4.95 17.66
N LEU A 63 -14.90 -3.62 17.68
CA LEU A 63 -13.71 -2.90 18.12
C LEU A 63 -13.28 -3.25 19.55
N GLU A 64 -14.20 -3.20 20.51
CA GLU A 64 -13.89 -3.48 21.91
C GLU A 64 -13.49 -4.94 22.17
N ALA A 65 -14.16 -5.89 21.52
CA ALA A 65 -13.80 -7.30 21.62
C ALA A 65 -12.41 -7.56 21.04
N PHE A 66 -12.14 -7.03 19.85
CA PHE A 66 -10.84 -7.15 19.20
C PHE A 66 -9.71 -6.53 20.04
N LYS A 67 -9.95 -5.35 20.64
CA LYS A 67 -8.98 -4.70 21.52
C LYS A 67 -8.62 -5.56 22.73
N ASN A 68 -9.61 -6.23 23.33
CA ASN A 68 -9.37 -7.13 24.45
C ASN A 68 -8.58 -8.37 24.02
N ASP A 69 -8.94 -8.98 22.90
CA ASP A 69 -8.29 -10.21 22.41
C ASP A 69 -6.82 -9.99 22.03
N TYR A 70 -6.47 -8.83 21.48
CA TYR A 70 -5.12 -8.48 21.03
C TYR A 70 -4.37 -7.53 21.98
N ALA A 71 -4.92 -7.27 23.17
CA ALA A 71 -4.36 -6.34 24.16
C ALA A 71 -3.97 -4.99 23.55
N VAL A 72 -4.89 -4.39 22.78
CA VAL A 72 -4.74 -3.06 22.19
C VAL A 72 -5.15 -2.02 23.23
N SER A 73 -4.18 -1.25 23.71
CA SER A 73 -4.36 -0.27 24.79
C SER A 73 -4.78 1.11 24.33
N GLY A 74 -4.78 1.39 23.02
CA GLY A 74 -5.15 2.69 22.46
C GLY A 74 -5.51 2.62 20.99
N THR A 75 -6.11 3.69 20.47
CA THR A 75 -6.51 3.82 19.06
C THR A 75 -6.03 5.16 18.49
N PRO A 76 -5.69 5.25 17.19
CA PRO A 76 -5.61 4.13 16.25
C PRO A 76 -4.47 3.16 16.59
N THR A 77 -4.64 1.89 16.23
CA THR A 77 -3.59 0.88 16.26
C THR A 77 -3.60 0.09 14.96
N PHE A 78 -2.41 -0.18 14.43
CA PHE A 78 -2.19 -1.04 13.28
C PHE A 78 -1.51 -2.32 13.74
N LEU A 79 -2.04 -3.47 13.35
CA LEU A 79 -1.48 -4.78 13.69
C LEU A 79 -1.10 -5.53 12.43
N LEU A 80 0.12 -6.05 12.38
CA LEU A 80 0.51 -7.03 11.38
C LEU A 80 0.28 -8.44 11.95
N LEU A 81 -0.64 -9.17 11.34
CA LEU A 81 -0.99 -10.53 11.71
C LEU A 81 -0.51 -11.49 10.61
N ILE A 82 0.16 -12.59 11.00
CA ILE A 82 0.54 -13.68 10.10
C ILE A 82 0.02 -14.97 10.70
N LYS A 83 -0.87 -15.65 9.98
CA LYS A 83 -1.59 -16.85 10.44
C LYS A 83 -2.27 -16.62 11.80
N GLY A 84 -3.01 -15.51 11.89
CA GLY A 84 -3.70 -15.06 13.09
C GLY A 84 -2.84 -14.56 14.25
N ARG A 85 -1.51 -14.63 14.16
CA ARG A 85 -0.58 -14.22 15.23
C ARG A 85 0.03 -12.86 14.94
N GLU A 86 0.12 -12.03 15.97
CA GLU A 86 0.79 -10.74 15.86
C GLU A 86 2.30 -10.87 15.60
N LYS A 87 2.78 -10.08 14.64
CA LYS A 87 4.20 -9.94 14.26
C LYS A 87 4.74 -8.54 14.45
N GLY A 88 3.86 -7.56 14.60
CA GLY A 88 4.22 -6.18 14.88
C GLY A 88 2.97 -5.34 15.10
N ARG A 89 3.17 -4.19 15.75
CA ARG A 89 2.13 -3.19 15.95
C ARG A 89 2.68 -1.78 15.82
N HIS A 90 1.84 -0.85 15.38
CA HIS A 90 2.05 0.60 15.45
C HIS A 90 0.90 1.23 16.21
N LEU A 91 1.20 2.07 17.20
CA LEU A 91 0.21 2.76 18.03
C LEU A 91 0.21 4.24 17.70
N GLY A 92 -0.98 4.80 17.48
CA GLY A 92 -1.19 6.19 17.08
C GLY A 92 -1.50 6.32 15.60
N LEU A 93 -1.62 7.57 15.15
CA LEU A 93 -1.75 7.89 13.72
C LEU A 93 -0.49 7.41 13.00
N ALA A 94 -0.66 6.90 11.79
CA ALA A 94 0.44 6.46 10.95
C ALA A 94 0.52 7.29 9.67
N ASP A 95 1.74 7.50 9.20
CA ASP A 95 2.03 7.85 7.82
C ASP A 95 2.41 6.60 6.97
N PRO A 96 2.52 6.71 5.63
CA PRO A 96 2.90 5.58 4.81
C PRO A 96 4.26 4.96 5.16
N MET A 97 5.26 5.76 5.54
CA MET A 97 6.60 5.27 5.85
C MET A 97 6.61 4.45 7.13
N GLU A 98 5.84 4.85 8.14
CA GLU A 98 5.67 4.09 9.38
C GLU A 98 5.01 2.73 9.14
N LEU A 99 4.00 2.68 8.26
CA LEU A 99 3.38 1.40 7.89
C LEU A 99 4.31 0.52 7.04
N GLU A 100 5.10 1.09 6.14
CA GLU A 100 6.12 0.33 5.41
C GLU A 100 7.17 -0.27 6.36
N ALA A 101 7.64 0.50 7.36
CA ALA A 101 8.55 0.01 8.38
C ALA A 101 7.95 -1.11 9.24
N LEU A 102 6.63 -1.08 9.47
CA LEU A 102 5.90 -2.17 10.12
C LEU A 102 5.89 -3.45 9.26
N LEU A 103 5.94 -3.35 7.92
CA LEU A 103 5.94 -4.49 7.01
C LEU A 103 7.36 -5.02 6.72
N GLU A 104 8.37 -4.15 6.78
CA GLU A 104 9.75 -4.44 6.39
C GLU A 104 10.32 -5.69 7.09
N GLY A 105 10.83 -6.63 6.28
CA GLY A 105 11.41 -7.90 6.75
C GLY A 105 10.42 -8.89 7.36
N ARG A 106 9.10 -8.57 7.37
CA ARG A 106 8.05 -9.40 7.95
C ARG A 106 7.09 -9.98 6.91
N ILE A 107 7.05 -9.37 5.73
CA ILE A 107 6.31 -9.88 4.58
C ILE A 107 7.30 -10.24 3.47
N GLU A 108 7.02 -11.34 2.76
CA GLU A 108 7.80 -11.67 1.58
C GLU A 108 7.58 -10.58 0.53
N PRO A 109 8.65 -10.09 -0.14
CA PRO A 109 8.47 -9.20 -1.27
C PRO A 109 7.65 -9.95 -2.32
N PHE A 110 6.44 -9.47 -2.57
CA PHE A 110 5.68 -10.00 -3.68
C PHE A 110 6.45 -9.63 -4.96
N PRO A 111 6.63 -10.54 -5.92
CA PRO A 111 7.26 -10.18 -7.18
C PRO A 111 6.45 -9.04 -7.78
N SER A 112 7.03 -7.84 -7.76
CA SER A 112 6.44 -6.70 -8.41
C SER A 112 6.36 -7.07 -9.88
N HIS A 113 5.17 -7.39 -10.39
CA HIS A 113 4.92 -7.16 -11.79
C HIS A 113 5.02 -5.65 -11.96
N SER A 114 6.23 -5.16 -12.26
CA SER A 114 6.40 -3.85 -12.86
C SER A 114 5.48 -3.83 -14.09
N PRO A 115 4.41 -3.02 -14.12
CA PRO A 115 3.81 -2.70 -15.40
C PRO A 115 4.89 -1.91 -16.12
N ALA A 116 5.50 -2.55 -17.12
CA ALA A 116 6.26 -1.94 -18.18
C ALA A 116 7.09 -0.69 -17.78
N SER A 117 8.41 -0.88 -17.73
CA SER A 117 9.27 0.02 -18.51
C SER A 117 8.79 -0.08 -19.97
N GLU A 118 7.71 0.64 -20.25
CA GLU A 118 7.10 0.78 -21.57
C GLU A 118 8.09 1.63 -22.35
N LYS A 119 8.92 0.92 -23.10
CA LYS A 119 9.65 1.33 -24.28
C LYS A 119 9.49 2.81 -24.64
N TYR A 120 10.45 3.64 -24.24
CA TYR A 120 10.87 4.74 -25.09
C TYR A 120 11.65 4.15 -26.28
N GLN A 121 10.92 3.49 -27.20
CA GLN A 121 11.29 3.44 -28.61
C GLN A 121 10.49 4.56 -29.28
N GLY A 122 10.98 5.78 -29.11
CA GLY A 122 10.60 6.92 -29.95
C GLY A 122 11.57 6.97 -31.12
N GLU A 123 11.12 6.46 -32.26
CA GLU A 123 11.78 6.59 -33.57
C GLU A 123 12.14 8.06 -33.85
N GLU A 124 13.43 8.39 -33.84
CA GLU A 124 13.94 9.55 -34.56
C GLU A 124 13.76 9.27 -36.06
N ARG A 125 12.68 9.80 -36.62
CA ARG A 125 12.50 9.90 -38.06
C ARG A 125 13.63 10.78 -38.60
N ALA A 126 14.59 10.14 -39.26
CA ALA A 126 15.52 10.79 -40.17
C ALA A 126 14.72 11.53 -41.24
N TYR A 127 14.72 12.86 -41.18
CA TYR A 127 14.39 13.69 -42.32
C TYR A 127 15.55 13.62 -43.30
N ASP A 128 15.34 12.86 -44.38
CA ASP A 128 16.15 12.93 -45.57
C ASP A 128 15.71 14.16 -46.37
N SER A 129 16.62 15.12 -46.56
CA SER A 129 16.55 16.12 -47.64
C SER A 129 17.93 16.75 -47.84
N ALA A 130 18.66 16.15 -48.78
CA ALA A 130 19.42 16.78 -49.85
C ALA A 130 19.92 18.24 -49.70
N GLU A 131 21.24 18.37 -49.87
CA GLU A 131 21.94 19.37 -50.68
C GLU A 131 21.79 20.87 -50.32
N THR A 132 22.89 21.47 -49.83
CA THR A 132 23.77 22.35 -50.61
C THR A 132 24.81 23.01 -49.71
N GLY A 133 26.07 22.97 -50.14
CA GLY A 133 27.15 23.67 -49.46
C GLY A 133 27.15 25.18 -49.74
N LYS A 134 27.80 25.91 -48.83
CA LYS A 134 28.64 27.14 -49.00
C LYS A 134 28.31 28.19 -47.94
N GLY A 135 29.38 28.73 -47.34
CA GLY A 135 29.41 30.15 -46.94
C GLY A 135 29.57 30.43 -45.44
N LYS A 136 30.77 30.89 -45.09
CA LYS A 136 31.22 31.50 -43.82
C LYS A 136 30.22 32.50 -43.20
N PRO A 137 30.19 32.66 -41.87
CA PRO A 137 29.73 33.90 -41.24
C PRO A 137 30.92 34.86 -41.04
N GLU A 138 30.95 35.96 -41.80
CA GLU A 138 31.71 37.16 -41.42
C GLU A 138 30.71 38.16 -40.80
N TYR A 139 30.83 38.41 -39.50
CA TYR A 139 30.19 39.54 -38.84
C TYR A 139 31.11 40.75 -38.94
N PHE A 140 30.64 41.78 -39.65
CA PHE A 140 31.22 43.12 -39.64
C PHE A 140 30.99 43.79 -38.28
N ILE A 141 32.01 44.48 -37.78
CA ILE A 141 31.89 45.72 -36.99
C ILE A 141 32.57 46.81 -37.82
#